data_AF-O52095-F1
#
_entry.id   AF-O52095-F1
#
_cell.length_a   1.000
_cell.length_b   1.000
_cell.length_c   1.000
_cell.angle_alpha   90.00
_cell.angle_beta   90.00
_cell.angle_gamma   90.00
#
_symmetry.space_group_name_H-M   'P 1'
#
loop_
_entity.id
_entity.type
_entity.pdbx_description
1 polymer ?
#
loop_
_entity_poly.entity_id
_entity_poly.type
_entity_poly.pdbx_seq_one_letter_code
_entity_poly.pdbx_strand_id
1 'polypeptide(L)'
;MKKTLLGSLILLAFAGNVQAAANDKTSGKVTFFGKVVENTCEVKTDHKNLSVVLNDVGKNSLKDKGNTAMPTPFTITLTDCTPTGGRNMQAQKVGVYFYSWKNADKDNVYTLKNALTADQANNVNIQLMEANGTTPIAVVGNNTTDFSFQNTNNGTSAPNVNTKHISGSATPNNNSLDLHFISQYYATGVATAGKVQSSVDFPIAYE
;
A
#
# COMPACT_ATOMS: atom_id res chain seq x y z
N MET A 1 67.26 -27.97 46.52
CA MET A 1 66.12 -27.38 47.25
C MET A 1 65.58 -26.17 46.48
N LYS A 2 64.37 -26.29 45.92
CA LYS A 2 63.32 -25.26 45.80
C LYS A 2 62.12 -25.91 45.10
N LYS A 3 61.03 -26.08 45.86
CA LYS A 3 59.71 -26.58 45.45
C LYS A 3 58.88 -25.42 44.92
N THR A 4 58.01 -25.65 43.94
CA THR A 4 56.72 -24.97 43.63
C THR A 4 56.29 -25.44 42.22
N LEU A 5 55.04 -25.64 41.81
CA LEU A 5 53.71 -25.86 42.40
C LEU A 5 52.80 -26.22 41.19
N LEU A 6 51.61 -26.77 41.46
CA LEU A 6 50.62 -27.28 40.50
C LEU A 6 50.16 -26.27 39.43
N GLY A 7 49.65 -26.78 38.30
CA GLY A 7 48.79 -26.03 37.39
C GLY A 7 48.26 -26.86 36.23
N SER A 8 47.19 -27.62 36.46
CA SER A 8 46.39 -28.29 35.42
C SER A 8 45.78 -27.21 34.51
N LEU A 9 46.17 -27.16 33.23
CA LEU A 9 45.53 -26.30 32.25
C LEU A 9 44.48 -27.10 31.50
N ILE A 10 43.25 -27.04 31.99
CA ILE A 10 42.06 -27.45 31.26
C ILE A 10 41.94 -26.52 30.05
N LEU A 11 42.19 -27.05 28.85
CA LEU A 11 41.82 -26.37 27.61
C LEU A 11 40.29 -26.32 27.54
N LEU A 12 39.70 -25.20 27.96
CA LEU A 12 38.34 -24.83 27.58
C LEU A 12 38.33 -24.62 26.06
N ALA A 13 37.87 -25.65 25.34
CA ALA A 13 37.48 -25.51 23.95
C ALA A 13 36.42 -24.41 23.85
N PHE A 14 36.75 -23.34 23.13
CA PHE A 14 35.76 -22.39 22.67
C PHE A 14 34.69 -23.17 21.89
N ALA A 15 33.50 -23.31 22.47
CA ALA A 15 32.31 -23.68 21.73
C ALA A 15 32.01 -22.51 20.78
N GLY A 16 32.66 -22.50 19.62
CA GLY A 16 32.21 -21.69 18.50
C GLY A 16 30.78 -22.12 18.20
N ASN A 17 29.86 -21.15 18.14
CA ASN A 17 28.51 -21.39 17.67
C ASN A 17 28.60 -21.86 16.20
N VAL A 18 28.69 -23.18 15.99
CA VAL A 18 28.53 -23.79 14.67
C VAL A 18 27.05 -23.64 14.33
N GLN A 19 26.68 -22.52 13.72
CA GLN A 19 25.39 -22.42 13.06
C GLN A 19 25.44 -23.43 11.91
N ALA A 20 24.60 -24.46 12.00
CA ALA A 20 24.49 -25.48 10.97
C ALA A 20 24.23 -24.80 9.61
N ALA A 21 24.93 -25.26 8.57
CA ALA A 21 24.68 -24.78 7.21
C ALA A 21 23.21 -25.03 6.85
N ALA A 22 22.53 -24.00 6.35
CA ALA A 22 21.13 -24.11 5.94
C ALA A 22 20.99 -25.11 4.77
N ASN A 23 20.02 -26.02 4.87
CA ASN A 23 19.73 -27.01 3.83
C ASN A 23 18.98 -26.35 2.67
N ASP A 24 19.50 -26.43 1.44
CA ASP A 24 18.95 -25.77 0.25
C ASP A 24 17.56 -26.27 -0.16
N LYS A 25 17.12 -27.44 0.34
CA LYS A 25 15.78 -28.01 0.11
C LYS A 25 14.74 -27.53 1.11
N THR A 26 15.15 -27.07 2.28
CA THR A 26 14.24 -26.68 3.37
C THR A 26 14.44 -25.26 3.85
N SER A 27 15.27 -24.47 3.15
CA SER A 27 15.53 -23.07 3.47
C SER A 27 15.51 -22.18 2.23
N GLY A 28 15.22 -20.91 2.45
CA GLY A 28 15.20 -19.87 1.43
C GLY A 28 15.46 -18.50 2.07
N LYS A 29 15.67 -17.48 1.24
CA LYS A 29 15.95 -16.11 1.69
C LYS A 29 15.04 -15.13 0.97
N VAL A 30 14.30 -14.33 1.74
CA VAL A 30 13.60 -13.15 1.23
C VAL A 30 14.51 -11.94 1.45
N THR A 31 14.69 -11.11 0.43
CA THR A 31 15.50 -9.88 0.50
C THR A 31 14.58 -8.70 0.20
N PHE A 32 14.57 -7.71 1.10
CA PHE A 32 13.72 -6.53 0.98
C PHE A 32 14.54 -5.34 0.50
N PHE A 33 13.95 -4.55 -0.40
CA PHE A 33 14.54 -3.30 -0.89
C PHE A 33 13.61 -2.17 -0.52
N GLY A 34 14.18 -1.08 -0.01
CA GLY A 34 13.45 0.13 0.35
C GLY A 34 14.40 1.30 0.42
N LYS A 35 13.84 2.50 0.31
CA LYS A 35 14.55 3.76 0.47
C LYS A 35 13.75 4.62 1.44
N VAL A 36 14.42 5.15 2.46
CA VAL A 36 13.87 6.21 3.30
C VAL A 36 14.33 7.53 2.71
N VAL A 37 13.39 8.45 2.51
CA VAL A 37 13.64 9.79 1.97
C VAL A 37 13.48 10.84 3.05
N GLU A 38 14.03 12.02 2.81
CA GLU A 38 14.06 13.12 3.77
C GLU A 38 12.77 13.96 3.79
N ASN A 39 11.85 13.78 2.84
CA ASN A 39 10.63 14.60 2.70
C ASN A 39 9.68 14.46 3.90
N THR A 40 9.01 15.57 4.26
CA THR A 40 8.23 15.69 5.51
C THR A 40 6.78 16.19 5.32
N CYS A 41 6.06 15.68 4.31
CA CYS A 41 4.65 16.05 4.12
C CYS A 41 3.75 15.59 5.28
N GLU A 42 2.73 16.38 5.58
CA GLU A 42 1.64 16.05 6.50
C GLU A 42 0.30 16.01 5.79
N VAL A 43 -0.63 15.15 6.23
CA VAL A 43 -2.02 15.23 5.78
C VAL A 43 -2.69 16.36 6.54
N LYS A 44 -3.34 17.29 5.83
CA LYS A 44 -4.13 18.37 6.42
C LYS A 44 -5.13 17.80 7.44
N THR A 45 -5.21 18.40 8.63
CA THR A 45 -5.91 17.80 9.79
C THR A 45 -7.37 17.39 9.51
N ASP A 46 -8.14 18.21 8.81
CA ASP A 46 -9.52 17.94 8.43
C ASP A 46 -9.66 16.90 7.30
N HIS A 47 -8.56 16.58 6.61
CA HIS A 47 -8.52 15.56 5.55
C HIS A 47 -7.96 14.22 6.05
N LYS A 48 -7.62 14.09 7.35
CA LYS A 48 -7.18 12.81 7.95
C LYS A 48 -8.30 11.77 8.04
N ASN A 49 -9.53 12.22 8.27
CA ASN A 49 -10.71 11.37 8.41
C ASN A 49 -11.84 11.91 7.53
N LEU A 50 -11.82 11.55 6.25
CA LEU A 50 -12.81 12.00 5.28
C LEU A 50 -14.02 11.06 5.24
N SER A 51 -15.22 11.65 5.14
CA SER A 51 -16.43 10.95 4.76
C SER A 51 -16.86 11.44 3.38
N VAL A 52 -16.75 10.56 2.38
CA VAL A 52 -17.19 10.85 1.01
C VAL A 52 -18.60 10.29 0.83
N VAL A 53 -19.57 11.18 0.63
CA VAL A 53 -20.98 10.80 0.43
C VAL A 53 -21.23 10.64 -1.06
N LEU A 54 -21.53 9.43 -1.50
CA LEU A 54 -21.97 9.15 -2.87
C LEU A 54 -23.49 9.36 -2.95
N ASN A 55 -23.97 9.95 -4.04
CA ASN A 55 -25.39 10.06 -4.29
C ASN A 55 -26.02 8.67 -4.50
N ASP A 56 -27.34 8.59 -4.30
CA ASP A 56 -28.10 7.39 -4.63
C ASP A 56 -28.02 7.09 -6.12
N VAL A 57 -27.98 5.79 -6.46
CA VAL A 57 -27.95 5.31 -7.83
C VAL A 57 -29.05 4.28 -8.07
N GLY A 58 -29.75 4.40 -9.19
CA GLY A 58 -30.70 3.39 -9.61
C GLY A 58 -30.00 2.09 -10.01
N LYS A 59 -30.49 0.94 -9.54
CA LYS A 59 -29.88 -0.39 -9.84
C LYS A 59 -29.70 -0.67 -11.34
N ASN A 60 -30.50 -0.04 -12.20
CA ASN A 60 -30.42 -0.22 -13.66
C ASN A 60 -29.10 0.30 -14.25
N SER A 61 -28.43 1.24 -13.57
CA SER A 61 -27.08 1.70 -13.94
C SER A 61 -25.99 0.68 -13.59
N LEU A 62 -26.30 -0.33 -12.76
CA LEU A 62 -25.36 -1.33 -12.22
C LEU A 62 -25.82 -2.77 -12.55
N LYS A 63 -26.36 -2.96 -13.77
CA LYS A 63 -26.96 -4.23 -14.20
C LYS A 63 -25.94 -5.33 -14.56
N ASP A 64 -24.74 -4.97 -14.98
CA ASP A 64 -23.71 -5.90 -15.46
C ASP A 64 -22.39 -5.65 -14.73
N LYS A 65 -21.60 -6.71 -14.52
CA LYS A 65 -20.26 -6.58 -13.94
C LYS A 65 -19.42 -5.58 -14.76
N GLY A 66 -18.77 -4.65 -14.07
CA GLY A 66 -17.97 -3.61 -14.70
C GLY A 66 -18.70 -2.30 -14.96
N ASN A 67 -20.04 -2.26 -14.85
CA ASN A 67 -20.77 -0.99 -14.89
C ASN A 67 -20.39 -0.12 -13.69
N THR A 68 -20.24 1.18 -13.94
CA THR A 68 -19.92 2.18 -12.92
C THR A 68 -20.92 3.32 -12.94
N ALA A 69 -21.08 4.00 -11.81
CA ALA A 69 -22.04 5.09 -11.69
C ALA A 69 -21.70 6.07 -10.57
N MET A 70 -22.25 7.29 -10.70
CA MET A 70 -22.13 8.38 -9.72
C MET A 70 -20.67 8.71 -9.35
N PRO A 71 -19.84 9.14 -10.32
CA PRO A 71 -18.50 9.63 -10.00
C PRO A 71 -18.60 10.79 -9.01
N THR A 72 -17.95 10.63 -7.87
CA THR A 72 -18.00 11.54 -6.74
C THR A 72 -16.57 11.97 -6.39
N PRO A 73 -16.20 13.21 -6.69
CA PRO A 73 -14.85 13.70 -6.43
C PRO A 73 -14.60 13.88 -4.94
N PHE A 74 -13.36 13.65 -4.51
CA PHE A 74 -12.88 14.01 -3.19
C PHE A 74 -11.42 14.44 -3.28
N THR A 75 -10.94 15.14 -2.26
CA THR A 75 -9.58 15.69 -2.24
C THR A 75 -8.91 15.34 -0.91
N ILE A 76 -7.66 14.89 -0.98
CA ILE A 76 -6.77 14.79 0.17
C ILE A 76 -5.72 15.89 0.00
N THR A 77 -5.53 16.70 1.03
CA THR A 77 -4.60 17.83 0.96
C THR A 77 -3.39 17.50 1.81
N LEU A 78 -2.21 17.67 1.23
CA LEU A 78 -0.94 17.57 1.94
C LEU A 78 -0.40 18.97 2.23
N THR A 79 0.15 19.18 3.42
CA THR A 79 0.81 20.42 3.84
C THR A 79 2.26 20.12 4.24
N ASP A 80 3.03 21.19 4.43
CA ASP A 80 4.39 21.13 4.98
C ASP A 80 5.35 20.21 4.21
N CYS A 81 5.13 20.09 2.90
CA CYS A 81 5.87 19.23 1.99
C CYS A 81 7.27 19.75 1.63
N THR A 82 8.09 20.05 2.63
CA THR A 82 9.42 20.62 2.43
C THR A 82 10.42 19.56 1.98
N PRO A 83 11.14 19.75 0.86
CA PRO A 83 12.26 18.90 0.50
C PRO A 83 13.46 19.25 1.39
N THR A 84 13.69 18.46 2.43
CA THR A 84 14.89 18.55 3.28
C THR A 84 16.01 17.63 2.76
N GLY A 85 17.28 17.90 3.12
CA GLY A 85 18.41 17.01 2.79
C GLY A 85 19.09 17.23 1.44
N GLY A 86 20.08 16.38 1.12
CA GLY A 86 20.84 16.42 -0.14
C GLY A 86 20.07 15.79 -1.31
N ARG A 87 20.32 16.27 -2.54
CA ARG A 87 19.56 15.92 -3.78
C ARG A 87 19.30 14.42 -3.99
N ASN A 88 20.19 13.53 -3.53
CA ASN A 88 20.08 12.09 -3.76
C ASN A 88 19.08 11.37 -2.82
N MET A 89 18.69 12.01 -1.71
CA MET A 89 17.76 11.45 -0.72
C MET A 89 16.39 12.14 -0.71
N GLN A 90 16.17 13.05 -1.65
CA GLN A 90 14.90 13.76 -1.85
C GLN A 90 14.01 13.00 -2.84
N ALA A 91 12.78 12.72 -2.43
CA ALA A 91 11.72 12.30 -3.33
C ALA A 91 11.35 13.42 -4.28
N GLN A 92 11.15 13.06 -5.54
CA GLN A 92 10.75 13.98 -6.61
C GLN A 92 9.24 14.13 -6.68
N LYS A 93 8.51 13.15 -6.16
CA LYS A 93 7.05 13.11 -6.11
C LYS A 93 6.56 12.66 -4.74
N VAL A 94 5.37 13.13 -4.39
CA VAL A 94 4.60 12.67 -3.25
C VAL A 94 3.17 12.37 -3.71
N GLY A 95 2.54 11.39 -3.08
CA GLY A 95 1.14 11.08 -3.23
C GLY A 95 0.63 10.28 -2.04
N VAL A 96 -0.43 9.50 -2.25
CA VAL A 96 -0.99 8.61 -1.23
C VAL A 96 -0.99 7.17 -1.72
N TYR A 97 -0.82 6.24 -0.80
CA TYR A 97 -0.86 4.81 -1.06
C TYR A 97 -2.15 4.23 -0.47
N PHE A 98 -3.10 3.85 -1.33
CA PHE A 98 -4.38 3.31 -0.87
C PHE A 98 -4.27 1.80 -0.61
N TYR A 99 -4.58 1.36 0.61
CA TYR A 99 -4.59 -0.06 0.95
C TYR A 99 -5.75 -0.45 1.87
N SER A 100 -6.14 -1.71 1.82
CA SER A 100 -7.08 -2.30 2.77
C SER A 100 -6.93 -3.81 2.82
N TRP A 101 -6.59 -4.36 3.98
CA TRP A 101 -6.48 -5.82 4.17
C TRP A 101 -7.82 -6.55 4.14
N LYS A 102 -8.91 -5.84 4.47
CA LYS A 102 -10.26 -6.41 4.57
C LYS A 102 -11.10 -6.14 3.33
N ASN A 103 -11.07 -4.90 2.83
CA ASN A 103 -12.04 -4.44 1.84
C ASN A 103 -11.51 -4.52 0.41
N ALA A 104 -10.20 -4.64 0.17
CA ALA A 104 -9.69 -4.77 -1.20
C ALA A 104 -10.21 -6.06 -1.89
N ASP A 105 -10.61 -5.92 -3.15
CA ASP A 105 -11.20 -6.99 -3.95
C ASP A 105 -10.45 -7.21 -5.25
N LYS A 106 -9.40 -8.05 -5.21
CA LYS A 106 -8.59 -8.37 -6.40
C LYS A 106 -9.40 -8.95 -7.56
N ASP A 107 -10.51 -9.63 -7.28
CA ASP A 107 -11.33 -10.31 -8.30
C ASP A 107 -12.25 -9.34 -9.06
N ASN A 108 -12.35 -8.11 -8.54
CA ASN A 108 -13.11 -7.00 -9.10
C ASN A 108 -12.22 -5.77 -9.26
N VAL A 109 -11.06 -5.96 -9.91
CA VAL A 109 -10.13 -4.88 -10.30
C VAL A 109 -9.66 -4.05 -9.10
N TYR A 110 -9.40 -4.72 -7.97
CA TYR A 110 -8.91 -4.10 -6.73
C TYR A 110 -9.81 -2.96 -6.21
N THR A 111 -11.13 -3.11 -6.39
CA THR A 111 -12.15 -2.24 -5.80
C THR A 111 -12.32 -2.51 -4.30
N LEU A 112 -13.12 -1.70 -3.61
CA LEU A 112 -13.44 -1.84 -2.19
C LEU A 112 -14.82 -2.50 -2.00
N LYS A 113 -14.85 -3.65 -1.33
CA LYS A 113 -16.08 -4.39 -1.02
C LYS A 113 -17.05 -3.55 -0.20
N ASN A 114 -18.35 -3.75 -0.42
CA ASN A 114 -19.36 -3.31 0.54
C ASN A 114 -19.14 -4.04 1.87
N ALA A 115 -18.87 -3.29 2.93
CA ALA A 115 -18.53 -3.81 4.25
C ALA A 115 -19.75 -3.98 5.16
N LEU A 116 -20.94 -3.57 4.70
CA LEU A 116 -22.19 -3.75 5.44
C LEU A 116 -22.66 -5.20 5.41
N THR A 117 -23.39 -5.60 6.46
CA THR A 117 -24.02 -6.92 6.55
C THR A 117 -25.55 -6.84 6.65
N ALA A 118 -26.09 -5.69 7.05
CA ALA A 118 -27.51 -5.39 7.11
C ALA A 118 -27.90 -4.33 6.07
N ASP A 119 -29.08 -4.49 5.46
CA ASP A 119 -29.61 -3.62 4.40
C ASP A 119 -28.66 -3.40 3.21
N GLN A 120 -27.67 -4.27 3.00
CA GLN A 120 -26.61 -4.03 2.03
C GLN A 120 -27.09 -4.20 0.58
N ALA A 121 -26.57 -3.38 -0.33
CA ALA A 121 -26.59 -3.71 -1.75
C ALA A 121 -25.60 -4.85 -2.02
N ASN A 122 -26.07 -5.89 -2.70
CA ASN A 122 -25.23 -7.00 -3.16
C ASN A 122 -24.71 -6.70 -4.56
N ASN A 123 -23.55 -7.29 -4.88
CA ASN A 123 -22.86 -7.13 -6.16
C ASN A 123 -22.46 -5.68 -6.50
N VAL A 124 -22.16 -4.88 -5.47
CA VAL A 124 -21.70 -3.49 -5.62
C VAL A 124 -20.48 -3.25 -4.73
N ASN A 125 -19.40 -2.78 -5.33
CA ASN A 125 -18.20 -2.29 -4.67
C ASN A 125 -18.06 -0.78 -4.89
N ILE A 126 -17.09 -0.16 -4.23
CA ILE A 126 -16.61 1.20 -4.51
C ILE A 126 -15.29 1.12 -5.28
N GLN A 127 -15.20 1.82 -6.41
CA GLN A 127 -13.98 1.99 -7.17
C GLN A 127 -13.37 3.36 -6.88
N LEU A 128 -12.05 3.40 -6.69
CA LEU A 128 -11.28 4.63 -6.66
C LEU A 128 -10.63 4.87 -8.03
N MET A 129 -10.52 6.14 -8.40
CA MET A 129 -9.90 6.58 -9.64
C MET A 129 -9.00 7.78 -9.40
N GLU A 130 -7.97 7.91 -10.24
CA GLU A 130 -7.19 9.13 -10.35
C GLU A 130 -8.08 10.30 -10.84
N ALA A 131 -7.62 11.53 -10.65
CA ALA A 131 -8.36 12.75 -11.02
C ALA A 131 -8.84 12.81 -12.48
N ASN A 132 -8.20 12.06 -13.38
CA ASN A 132 -8.56 12.02 -14.81
C ASN A 132 -9.86 11.25 -15.10
N GLY A 133 -10.47 10.60 -14.11
CA GLY A 133 -11.74 9.87 -14.24
C GLY A 133 -11.68 8.66 -15.18
N THR A 134 -10.49 8.21 -15.58
CA THR A 134 -10.30 7.11 -16.54
C THR A 134 -9.29 6.07 -16.06
N THR A 135 -8.38 6.42 -15.16
CA THR A 135 -7.40 5.51 -14.58
C THR A 135 -7.89 5.00 -13.22
N PRO A 136 -8.25 3.71 -13.10
CA PRO A 136 -8.58 3.12 -11.81
C PRO A 136 -7.35 3.09 -10.89
N ILE A 137 -7.59 3.29 -9.61
CA ILE A 137 -6.61 3.06 -8.55
C ILE A 137 -6.82 1.64 -8.04
N ALA A 138 -5.81 0.79 -8.19
CA ALA A 138 -5.83 -0.55 -7.63
C ALA A 138 -5.49 -0.49 -6.14
N VAL A 139 -6.49 -0.68 -5.27
CA VAL A 139 -6.25 -0.70 -3.82
C VAL A 139 -5.42 -1.91 -3.46
N VAL A 140 -4.33 -1.70 -2.72
CA VAL A 140 -3.47 -2.80 -2.29
C VAL A 140 -4.16 -3.62 -1.20
N GLY A 141 -4.25 -4.93 -1.44
CA GLY A 141 -4.79 -5.91 -0.50
C GLY A 141 -3.75 -6.93 -0.05
N ASN A 142 -4.13 -7.81 0.88
CA ASN A 142 -3.25 -8.87 1.38
C ASN A 142 -2.86 -9.93 0.34
N ASN A 143 -3.54 -9.91 -0.81
CA ASN A 143 -3.39 -10.82 -1.93
C ASN A 143 -2.80 -10.13 -3.17
N THR A 144 -2.33 -8.89 -3.03
CA THR A 144 -1.57 -8.19 -4.06
C THR A 144 -0.16 -8.81 -4.15
N THR A 145 0.22 -9.31 -5.33
CA THR A 145 1.44 -10.13 -5.51
C THR A 145 2.55 -9.46 -6.32
N ASP A 146 2.31 -8.28 -6.88
CA ASP A 146 3.23 -7.57 -7.77
C ASP A 146 4.40 -6.89 -7.06
N PHE A 147 4.49 -7.02 -5.72
CA PHE A 147 5.66 -6.63 -4.93
C PHE A 147 6.72 -7.75 -4.82
N SER A 148 6.39 -8.98 -5.24
CA SER A 148 7.26 -10.15 -5.08
C SER A 148 7.85 -10.60 -6.41
N PHE A 149 9.18 -10.78 -6.45
CA PHE A 149 9.89 -11.14 -7.67
C PHE A 149 10.90 -12.25 -7.38
N GLN A 150 11.06 -13.18 -8.32
CA GLN A 150 12.17 -14.13 -8.27
C GLN A 150 13.49 -13.39 -8.49
N ASN A 151 14.42 -13.62 -7.57
CA ASN A 151 15.74 -13.00 -7.61
C ASN A 151 16.70 -13.88 -8.41
N THR A 152 16.89 -13.56 -9.70
CA THR A 152 17.74 -14.36 -10.60
C THR A 152 19.21 -13.95 -10.57
N ASN A 153 19.58 -12.84 -9.90
CA ASN A 153 20.91 -12.23 -9.96
C ASN A 153 21.60 -12.05 -8.59
N ASN A 154 21.37 -12.95 -7.63
CA ASN A 154 22.04 -12.92 -6.32
C ASN A 154 21.82 -11.62 -5.50
N GLY A 155 20.73 -10.89 -5.76
CA GLY A 155 20.08 -9.94 -4.84
C GLY A 155 20.77 -8.65 -4.47
N THR A 156 21.58 -8.08 -5.36
CA THR A 156 22.18 -6.76 -5.12
C THR A 156 21.34 -5.58 -5.63
N SER A 157 20.40 -5.81 -6.54
CA SER A 157 19.56 -4.74 -7.13
C SER A 157 18.07 -4.96 -6.86
N ALA A 158 17.37 -3.86 -6.58
CA ALA A 158 15.92 -3.88 -6.42
C ALA A 158 15.22 -4.21 -7.75
N PRO A 159 14.19 -5.09 -7.75
CA PRO A 159 13.36 -5.32 -8.93
C PRO A 159 12.48 -4.10 -9.23
N ASN A 160 12.10 -3.93 -10.50
CA ASN A 160 11.17 -2.88 -10.90
C ASN A 160 9.72 -3.31 -10.64
N VAL A 161 8.98 -2.52 -9.88
CA VAL A 161 7.53 -2.66 -9.74
C VAL A 161 6.87 -1.84 -10.85
N ASN A 162 6.20 -2.51 -11.80
CA ASN A 162 5.60 -1.85 -12.96
C ASN A 162 4.21 -1.24 -12.65
N THR A 163 3.56 -1.69 -11.58
CA THR A 163 2.27 -1.15 -11.15
C THR A 163 2.48 0.11 -10.33
N LYS A 164 1.73 1.16 -10.66
CA LYS A 164 1.71 2.41 -9.89
C LYS A 164 0.80 2.26 -8.67
N HIS A 165 1.40 2.20 -7.48
CA HIS A 165 0.68 2.09 -6.20
C HIS A 165 0.60 3.42 -5.42
N ILE A 166 1.24 4.48 -5.93
CA ILE A 166 1.15 5.83 -5.36
C ILE A 166 0.22 6.65 -6.25
N SER A 167 -0.87 7.13 -5.69
CA SER A 167 -1.93 7.87 -6.38
C SER A 167 -1.91 9.34 -6.02
N GLY A 168 -2.37 10.21 -6.93
CA GLY A 168 -2.31 11.67 -6.72
C GLY A 168 -0.86 12.15 -6.60
N SER A 169 -0.15 12.19 -7.73
CA SER A 169 1.27 12.55 -7.75
C SER A 169 1.46 14.06 -7.90
N ALA A 170 2.19 14.66 -6.97
CA ALA A 170 2.59 16.07 -7.00
C ALA A 170 4.08 16.22 -6.68
N THR A 171 4.72 17.27 -7.19
CA THR A 171 6.09 17.63 -6.78
C THR A 171 6.05 18.25 -5.38
N PRO A 172 6.77 17.70 -4.39
CA PRO A 172 6.87 18.27 -3.05
C PRO A 172 7.33 19.72 -3.13
N ASN A 173 6.60 20.61 -2.45
CA ASN A 173 6.96 22.00 -2.29
C ASN A 173 6.35 22.53 -0.99
N ASN A 174 6.78 23.72 -0.55
CA ASN A 174 6.36 24.27 0.74
C ASN A 174 4.90 24.81 0.73
N ASN A 175 4.12 24.57 -0.31
CA ASN A 175 2.71 24.95 -0.38
C ASN A 175 1.80 23.74 -0.12
N SER A 176 0.51 24.04 0.03
CA SER A 176 -0.54 23.02 0.07
C SER A 176 -0.61 22.28 -1.28
N LEU A 177 -0.63 20.95 -1.23
CA LEU A 177 -0.78 20.07 -2.39
C LEU A 177 -2.15 19.40 -2.32
N ASP A 178 -3.04 19.76 -3.24
CA ASP A 178 -4.35 19.13 -3.33
C ASP A 178 -4.29 17.94 -4.28
N LEU A 179 -4.49 16.74 -3.72
CA LEU A 179 -4.53 15.49 -4.45
C LEU A 179 -5.99 15.11 -4.70
N HIS A 180 -6.43 15.24 -5.96
CA HIS A 180 -7.80 14.97 -6.35
C HIS A 180 -8.01 13.51 -6.76
N PHE A 181 -9.13 12.95 -6.35
CA PHE A 181 -9.54 11.58 -6.61
C PHE A 181 -11.02 11.52 -6.94
N ILE A 182 -11.46 10.41 -7.52
CA ILE A 182 -12.87 10.12 -7.75
C ILE A 182 -13.19 8.78 -7.11
N SER A 183 -14.33 8.71 -6.44
CA SER A 183 -14.96 7.47 -6.01
C SER A 183 -16.20 7.22 -6.86
N GLN A 184 -16.54 5.97 -7.14
CA GLN A 184 -17.77 5.62 -7.87
C GLN A 184 -18.24 4.23 -7.49
N TYR A 185 -19.53 3.95 -7.69
CA TYR A 185 -20.03 2.59 -7.58
C TYR A 185 -19.46 1.73 -8.70
N TYR A 186 -19.20 0.46 -8.40
CA TYR A 186 -18.74 -0.54 -9.35
C TYR A 186 -19.57 -1.82 -9.18
N ALA A 187 -20.26 -2.24 -10.24
CA ALA A 187 -21.01 -3.48 -10.24
C ALA A 187 -20.06 -4.68 -10.34
N THR A 188 -20.14 -5.62 -9.40
CA THR A 188 -19.41 -6.89 -9.46
C THR A 188 -20.25 -8.02 -10.09
N GLY A 189 -21.50 -7.71 -10.43
CA GLY A 189 -22.52 -8.57 -11.02
C GLY A 189 -23.83 -7.77 -11.17
N VAL A 190 -24.98 -8.44 -11.18
CA VAL A 190 -26.28 -7.74 -11.17
C VAL A 190 -26.54 -7.17 -9.78
N ALA A 191 -26.53 -5.84 -9.64
CA ALA A 191 -26.70 -5.18 -8.35
C ALA A 191 -28.11 -5.36 -7.74
N THR A 192 -28.19 -5.53 -6.42
CA THR A 192 -29.43 -5.38 -5.66
C THR A 192 -29.52 -4.01 -5.01
N ALA A 193 -30.74 -3.55 -4.70
CA ALA A 193 -30.91 -2.34 -3.91
C ALA A 193 -30.40 -2.56 -2.47
N GLY A 194 -29.91 -1.49 -1.86
CA GLY A 194 -29.43 -1.48 -0.48
C GLY A 194 -28.34 -0.43 -0.27
N LYS A 195 -27.83 -0.36 0.96
CA LYS A 195 -26.78 0.56 1.38
C LYS A 195 -25.42 0.04 0.94
N VAL A 196 -24.51 0.97 0.68
CA VAL A 196 -23.09 0.68 0.43
C VAL A 196 -22.26 1.49 1.41
N GLN A 197 -21.35 0.83 2.10
CA GLN A 197 -20.33 1.50 2.91
C GLN A 197 -19.03 0.72 2.79
N SER A 198 -17.91 1.42 2.65
CA SER A 198 -16.58 0.82 2.69
C SER A 198 -15.57 1.80 3.28
N SER A 199 -14.35 1.34 3.47
CA SER A 199 -13.24 2.15 3.95
C SER A 199 -11.90 1.69 3.36
N VAL A 200 -10.96 2.62 3.28
CA VAL A 200 -9.59 2.41 2.79
C VAL A 200 -8.65 3.24 3.66
N ASP A 201 -7.47 2.71 3.93
CA ASP A 201 -6.42 3.43 4.64
C ASP A 201 -5.47 4.07 3.62
N PHE A 202 -4.92 5.24 3.96
CA PHE A 202 -3.98 5.94 3.08
C PHE A 202 -2.83 6.59 3.87
N PRO A 203 -1.61 6.05 3.81
CA PRO A 203 -0.40 6.78 4.15
C PRO A 203 0.06 7.67 3.00
N ILE A 204 0.80 8.72 3.34
CA ILE A 204 1.61 9.46 2.37
C ILE A 204 2.70 8.53 1.85
N ALA A 205 2.97 8.59 0.56
CA ALA A 205 4.02 7.83 -0.10
C ALA A 205 4.83 8.72 -1.05
N TYR A 206 6.08 8.33 -1.27
CA TYR A 206 7.09 9.14 -1.94
C TYR A 206 7.76 8.35 -3.08
N GLU A 207 8.06 9.03 -4.19
CA GLU A 207 8.80 8.50 -5.35
C GLU A 207 10.01 9.38 -5.69
#